data_AF-A0A969CBY6-F1
#
_entry.id   AF-A0A969CBY6-F1
#
_cell.length_a   1.000
_cell.length_b   1.000
_cell.length_c   1.000
_cell.angle_alpha   90.00
_cell.angle_beta   90.00
_cell.angle_gamma   90.00
#
_symmetry.space_group_name_H-M   'P 1'
#
loop_
_entity.id
_entity.type
_entity.pdbx_description
1 polymer ?
#
loop_
_entity_poly.entity_id
_entity_poly.type
_entity_poly.pdbx_seq_one_letter_code
_entity_poly.pdbx_strand_id
1 'polypeptide(L)'
;MTTETYLNHPNFGLLFRVCPVEDSQELFTTLYAQRLFFLVTNGPGGLRFEPISRSDARLMVEIRLRTLRRSGQFQEYDQLQVIHQRTFQ
;
A
#
# COMPACT_ATOMS: atom_id res chain seq x y z
N MET A 1 11.41 4.79 -12.49
CA MET A 1 11.44 3.41 -11.93
C MET A 1 10.88 3.52 -10.53
N THR A 2 9.75 2.89 -10.23
CA THR A 2 9.27 2.80 -8.85
C THR A 2 10.01 1.69 -8.15
N THR A 3 10.60 2.04 -7.02
CA THR A 3 11.34 1.13 -6.16
C THR A 3 10.34 0.19 -5.50
N GLU A 4 10.39 -1.10 -5.84
CA GLU A 4 9.70 -2.13 -5.07
C GLU A 4 10.20 -2.05 -3.63
N THR A 5 9.28 -1.75 -2.72
CA THR A 5 9.60 -1.53 -1.31
C THR A 5 9.01 -2.66 -0.51
N TYR A 6 9.87 -3.35 0.25
CA TYR A 6 9.50 -4.50 1.04
C TYR A 6 9.81 -4.25 2.51
N LEU A 7 9.03 -4.88 3.38
CA LEU A 7 9.19 -4.76 4.82
C LEU A 7 8.86 -6.07 5.52
N ASN A 8 9.61 -6.44 6.56
CA ASN A 8 9.31 -7.65 7.32
C ASN A 8 8.33 -7.36 8.46
N HIS A 9 7.20 -8.06 8.46
CA HIS A 9 6.27 -8.12 9.57
C HIS A 9 6.65 -9.28 10.51
N PRO A 10 6.71 -9.07 11.84
CA PRO A 10 7.12 -10.09 12.80
C PRO A 10 6.37 -11.42 12.67
N ASN A 11 5.07 -11.36 12.41
CA ASN A 11 4.21 -12.55 12.36
C ASN A 11 3.87 -13.05 10.94
N PHE A 12 3.99 -12.19 9.93
CA PHE A 12 3.47 -12.47 8.58
C PHE A 12 4.55 -12.46 7.50
N GLY A 13 5.81 -12.24 7.89
CA GLY A 13 6.95 -12.23 6.98
C GLY A 13 6.92 -11.02 6.05
N LEU A 14 7.32 -11.24 4.80
CA LEU A 14 7.54 -10.18 3.84
C LEU A 14 6.23 -9.51 3.38
N LEU A 15 6.18 -8.20 3.56
CA LEU A 15 5.15 -7.32 3.06
C LEU A 15 5.65 -6.56 1.84
N PHE A 16 4.76 -6.31 0.90
CA PHE A 16 4.99 -5.48 -0.29
C PHE A 16 4.23 -4.16 -0.17
N ARG A 17 4.89 -3.05 -0.48
CA ARG A 17 4.27 -1.72 -0.46
C ARG A 17 3.34 -1.55 -1.67
N VAL A 18 2.07 -1.32 -1.40
CA VAL A 18 1.03 -1.06 -2.40
C VAL A 18 1.10 0.39 -2.88
N CYS A 19 1.02 1.36 -1.96
CA CYS A 19 1.17 2.78 -2.27
C CYS A 19 1.43 3.62 -1.01
N PRO A 20 2.03 4.81 -1.14
CA PRO A 20 2.00 5.81 -0.09
C PRO A 20 0.57 6.35 0.09
N VAL A 21 0.23 6.68 1.33
CA VAL A 21 -1.03 7.29 1.77
C VAL A 21 -0.68 8.65 2.42
N GLU A 22 -1.68 9.40 2.88
CA GLU A 22 -1.50 10.67 3.58
C GLU A 22 -0.76 10.47 4.92
N ASP A 23 -0.35 11.56 5.57
CA ASP A 23 0.25 11.56 6.92
C ASP A 23 1.50 10.68 7.11
N SER A 24 2.33 10.55 6.06
CA SER A 24 3.53 9.69 6.06
C SER A 24 3.23 8.22 6.35
N GLN A 25 2.02 7.77 6.02
CA GLN A 25 1.59 6.39 6.13
C GLN A 25 1.79 5.68 4.79
N GLU A 26 2.04 4.38 4.85
CA GLU A 26 2.21 3.55 3.66
C GLU A 26 1.34 2.30 3.77
N LEU A 27 0.65 1.96 2.69
CA LEU A 27 -0.16 0.75 2.62
C LEU A 27 0.70 -0.43 2.17
N PHE A 28 0.68 -1.51 2.94
CA PHE A 28 1.37 -2.75 2.68
C PHE A 28 0.40 -3.94 2.61
N THR A 29 0.77 -4.97 1.87
CA THR A 29 0.06 -6.26 1.84
C THR A 29 1.02 -7.44 1.95
N THR A 30 0.55 -8.56 2.49
CA THR A 30 1.33 -9.80 2.61
C THR A 30 1.55 -10.46 1.25
N LEU A 31 2.78 -10.92 0.98
CA LEU A 31 3.09 -11.71 -0.23
C LEU A 31 2.67 -13.18 -0.12
N TYR A 32 2.76 -13.76 1.07
CA TYR A 32 2.68 -15.21 1.28
C TYR A 32 1.43 -15.69 2.05
N ALA A 33 0.60 -14.77 2.55
CA ALA A 33 -0.59 -15.09 3.33
C ALA A 33 -1.88 -14.75 2.56
N GLN A 34 -3.04 -15.10 3.13
CA GLN A 34 -4.39 -14.78 2.63
C GLN A 34 -4.66 -13.25 2.65
N ARG A 35 -3.94 -12.51 1.79
CA ARG A 35 -3.99 -11.06 1.51
C ARG A 35 -4.46 -10.22 2.70
N LEU A 36 -3.61 -10.15 3.73
CA LEU A 36 -3.77 -9.18 4.81
C LEU A 36 -3.23 -7.81 4.38
N PHE A 37 -3.78 -6.75 4.96
CA PHE A 37 -3.40 -5.37 4.66
C PHE A 37 -3.01 -4.65 5.94
N PHE A 38 -1.96 -3.83 5.83
CA PHE A 38 -1.43 -3.08 6.95
C PHE A 38 -1.16 -1.65 6.53
N LEU A 39 -1.63 -0.72 7.35
CA LEU A 39 -1.16 0.64 7.33
C LEU A 39 0.12 0.69 8.17
N VAL A 40 1.22 1.07 7.55
CA VAL A 40 2.52 1.16 8.21
C VAL A 40 2.86 2.62 8.44
N THR A 41 3.18 2.95 9.68
CA THR A 41 3.62 4.29 10.07
C THR A 41 5.02 4.22 10.68
N ASN A 42 5.88 5.17 10.30
CA ASN A 42 7.21 5.30 10.84
C ASN A 42 7.21 6.40 11.92
N GLY A 43 7.31 6.02 13.19
CA GLY A 43 7.30 6.96 14.31
C GLY A 43 8.58 6.89 15.15
N PRO A 44 8.71 7.73 16.18
CA PRO A 44 9.88 7.76 17.08
C PRO A 44 10.16 6.42 17.79
N GLY A 45 9.13 5.59 17.95
CA GLY A 45 9.23 4.24 18.53
C GLY A 45 9.45 3.13 17.52
N GLY A 46 9.76 3.46 16.26
CA GLY A 46 9.90 2.52 15.16
C GLY A 46 8.62 2.35 14.33
N LEU A 47 8.60 1.25 13.57
CA LEU A 47 7.50 0.91 12.67
C LEU A 47 6.30 0.38 13.44
N ARG A 48 5.11 0.93 13.16
CA ARG A 48 3.83 0.41 13.64
C ARG A 48 3.05 -0.16 12.47
N PHE A 49 2.44 -1.32 12.70
CA PHE A 49 1.63 -2.03 11.72
C PHE A 49 0.19 -2.08 12.22
N GLU A 50 -0.68 -1.31 11.58
CA GLU A 50 -2.10 -1.32 11.89
C GLU A 50 -2.83 -2.19 10.86
N PRO A 51 -3.44 -3.32 11.25
CA PRO A 51 -4.19 -4.16 10.33
C PRO A 51 -5.46 -3.44 9.87
N ILE A 52 -5.74 -3.47 8.57
CA ILE A 52 -6.96 -2.89 7.99
C ILE A 52 -7.71 -3.91 7.15
N SER A 53 -9.01 -3.65 6.95
CA SER A 53 -9.83 -4.51 6.11
C SER A 53 -9.43 -4.40 4.63
N ARG A 54 -9.70 -5.46 3.86
CA ARG A 54 -9.51 -5.44 2.41
C ARG A 54 -10.34 -4.34 1.73
N SER A 55 -11.54 -4.06 2.24
CA SER A 55 -12.39 -2.98 1.73
C SER A 55 -11.78 -1.60 1.95
N ASP A 56 -11.23 -1.35 3.14
CA ASP A 56 -10.61 -0.06 3.46
C ASP A 56 -9.32 0.13 2.65
N ALA A 57 -8.49 -0.91 2.55
CA ALA A 57 -7.29 -0.90 1.72
C ALA A 57 -7.62 -0.59 0.25
N ARG A 58 -8.67 -1.22 -0.30
CA ARG A 58 -9.14 -0.94 -1.66
C ARG A 58 -9.57 0.51 -1.82
N LEU A 59 -10.37 1.02 -0.89
CA LEU A 59 -10.85 2.40 -0.92
C LEU A 59 -9.68 3.41 -0.92
N MET A 60 -8.67 3.19 -0.08
CA MET A 60 -7.46 4.04 -0.02
C MET A 60 -6.73 4.06 -1.36
N VAL A 61 -6.55 2.90 -1.99
CA VAL A 61 -5.91 2.81 -3.32
C VAL A 61 -6.73 3.52 -4.39
N GLU A 62 -8.05 3.36 -4.38
CA GLU A 62 -8.94 4.04 -5.32
C GLU A 62 -8.93 5.57 -5.14
N ILE A 63 -8.84 6.06 -3.89
CA ILE A 63 -8.66 7.49 -3.60
C ILE A 63 -7.32 7.97 -4.15
N ARG A 64 -6.21 7.25 -3.89
CA ARG A 64 -4.88 7.62 -4.39
C ARG A 64 -4.83 7.65 -5.92
N LEU A 65 -5.44 6.68 -6.60
CA LEU A 65 -5.57 6.66 -8.07
C LEU A 65 -6.29 7.92 -8.59
N ARG A 66 -7.38 8.36 -7.94
CA ARG A 66 -8.08 9.59 -8.33
C ARG A 66 -7.19 10.82 -8.13
N THR A 67 -6.43 10.89 -7.05
CA THR A 67 -5.48 11.99 -6.77
C THR A 67 -4.36 12.04 -7.81
N LEU A 68 -3.75 10.90 -8.15
CA LEU A 68 -2.70 10.82 -9.18
C LEU A 68 -3.22 11.26 -10.55
N ARG A 69 -4.42 10.82 -10.93
CA ARG A 69 -5.05 11.23 -12.19
C ARG A 69 -5.32 12.73 -12.25
N ARG A 70 -5.81 13.34 -11.15
CA ARG A 70 -6.10 14.78 -11.09
C ARG A 70 -4.85 15.65 -11.07
N SER A 71 -3.76 15.16 -10.48
CA SER A 71 -2.48 15.86 -10.41
C SER A 71 -1.61 15.69 -11.67
N GLY A 72 -2.07 14.91 -12.65
CA GLY A 72 -1.34 14.66 -13.90
C GLY A 72 -0.15 13.70 -13.77
N GLN A 73 -0.03 13.00 -12.63
CA GLN A 73 1.03 12.03 -12.36
C GLN A 73 0.73 10.67 -13.02
N PHE A 74 0.60 10.66 -14.35
CA PHE A 74 0.12 9.50 -15.12
C PHE A 74 1.03 8.28 -15.00
N GLN A 75 2.35 8.47 -14.89
CA GLN A 75 3.28 7.34 -14.72
C GLN A 75 3.05 6.58 -13.40
N GLU A 76 2.85 7.31 -12.29
CA GLU A 76 2.54 6.70 -10.99
C GLU A 76 1.13 6.10 -10.99
N TYR A 77 0.19 6.76 -11.68
CA TYR A 77 -1.17 6.26 -11.85
C TYR A 77 -1.20 4.90 -12.54
N ASP A 78 -0.55 4.75 -13.69
CA ASP A 78 -0.54 3.51 -14.47
C ASP A 78 0.07 2.35 -13.66
N GLN A 79 1.13 2.64 -12.91
CA GLN A 79 1.79 1.65 -12.04
C GLN A 79 0.86 1.21 -10.89
N LEU A 80 0.25 2.17 -10.19
CA LEU A 80 -0.67 1.86 -9.11
C LEU A 80 -1.92 1.13 -9.64
N GLN A 81 -2.35 1.42 -10.87
CA GLN A 81 -3.48 0.74 -11.51
C GLN A 81 -3.18 -0.74 -11.74
N VAL A 82 -1.97 -1.09 -12.17
CA VAL A 82 -1.53 -2.50 -12.31
C VAL A 82 -1.51 -3.20 -10.95
N ILE A 83 -0.99 -2.54 -9.90
CA ILE A 83 -0.98 -3.08 -8.53
C ILE A 83 -2.41 -3.28 -8.03
N HIS A 84 -3.29 -2.31 -8.24
CA HIS A 84 -4.71 -2.39 -7.84
C HIS A 84 -5.40 -3.60 -8.49
N GLN A 85 -5.22 -3.82 -9.79
CA GLN A 85 -5.78 -4.96 -10.50
C GLN A 85 -5.28 -6.29 -9.93
N ARG A 86 -3.96 -6.45 -9.76
CA ARG A 86 -3.36 -7.70 -9.24
C ARG A 86 -3.78 -8.00 -7.79
N THR A 87 -4.08 -6.98 -7.01
CA THR A 87 -4.31 -7.09 -5.55
C THR A 87 -5.80 -7.24 -5.21
N PHE A 88 -6.68 -6.52 -5.90
CA PHE A 88 -8.10 -6.42 -5.54
C PHE A 88 -9.09 -7.00 -6.55
N GLN A 89 -8.62 -7.42 -7.73
CA GLN A 89 -9.41 -8.18 -8.71
C GLN A 89 -8.94 -9.64 -8.69
#